data_AF-A0A376UFN5-F1
#
_entry.id   AF-A0A376UFN5-F1
#
_cell.length_a   1.000
_cell.length_b   1.000
_cell.length_c   1.000
_cell.angle_alpha   90.00
_cell.angle_beta   90.00
_cell.angle_gamma   90.00
#
_symmetry.space_group_name_H-M   'P 1'
#
loop_
_entity.id
_entity.type
_entity.pdbx_description
1 polymer ?
#
loop_
_entity_poly.entity_id
_entity_poly.type
_entity_poly.pdbx_seq_one_letter_code
_entity_poly.pdbx_strand_id
1 'polypeptide(L)'
;MADSFQNEVPAARVNIKLDLHTGNAKKKVELPLKLLAVGDYSNGKEQRPLSERDKIDINKNNFNSVMAEFSPAVNLTVEDTLSGSGNEQISRLNLKA
;
A
#
# COMPACT_ATOMS: atom_id res chain seq x y z
N MET A 1 -1.89 23.45 21.96
CA MET A 1 -0.59 23.12 21.34
C MET A 1 -0.03 21.95 22.14
N ALA A 2 0.44 20.90 21.47
CA ALA A 2 1.01 19.76 22.19
C ALA A 2 2.42 20.16 22.65
N ASP A 3 2.60 20.37 23.94
CA ASP A 3 3.92 20.55 24.53
C ASP A 3 4.72 19.26 24.30
N SER A 4 5.78 19.34 23.49
CA SER A 4 6.64 18.21 23.23
C SER A 4 7.55 17.97 24.44
N PHE A 5 7.91 16.70 24.65
CA PHE A 5 8.86 16.26 25.69
C PHE A 5 10.24 16.96 25.62
N GLN A 6 10.50 17.74 24.58
CA GLN A 6 11.73 18.52 24.40
C GLN A 6 11.82 19.75 25.33
N ASN A 7 10.76 20.09 26.07
CA ASN A 7 10.73 21.24 26.98
C ASN A 7 11.24 20.95 28.40
N GLU A 8 11.61 19.71 28.74
CA GLU A 8 12.18 19.38 30.05
C GLU A 8 13.66 19.75 30.10
N VAL A 9 13.98 20.88 30.74
CA VAL A 9 15.35 21.35 30.94
C VAL A 9 15.83 20.93 32.34
N PRO A 10 16.86 20.07 32.46
CA PRO A 10 17.40 19.66 33.75
C PRO A 10 18.02 20.83 34.54
N ALA A 11 18.19 20.64 35.85
CA ALA A 11 18.81 21.64 36.70
C ALA A 11 20.28 21.89 36.31
N ALA A 12 20.61 23.12 35.92
CA ALA A 12 21.98 23.53 35.59
C ALA A 12 22.21 24.99 36.03
N ARG A 13 23.48 25.39 36.16
CA ARG A 13 23.86 26.77 36.56
C ARG A 13 23.48 27.83 35.52
N VAL A 14 23.44 27.44 34.25
CA VAL A 14 22.94 28.26 33.13
C VAL A 14 22.21 27.31 32.19
N ASN A 15 21.00 27.69 31.78
CA ASN A 15 20.19 26.97 30.80
C ASN A 15 19.82 27.93 29.68
N ILE A 16 20.24 27.65 28.44
CA ILE A 16 19.91 28.46 27.26
C ILE A 16 18.86 27.70 26.46
N LYS A 17 17.65 28.26 26.36
CA LYS A 17 16.55 27.73 25.54
C LYS A 17 16.29 28.65 24.36
N LEU A 18 16.18 28.08 23.17
CA LEU A 18 15.66 28.76 21.99
C LEU A 18 14.16 28.51 21.91
N ASP A 19 13.35 29.54 22.11
CA ASP A 19 11.88 29.46 21.97
C ASP A 19 11.43 30.18 20.69
N LEU A 20 10.94 29.41 19.73
CA LEU A 20 10.52 29.90 18.42
C LEU A 20 9.14 30.57 18.53
N HIS A 21 9.14 31.89 18.67
CA HIS A 21 7.92 32.69 18.67
C HIS A 21 7.45 32.91 17.23
N THR A 22 6.52 32.08 16.76
CA THR A 22 5.94 32.21 15.41
C THR A 22 4.81 33.25 15.31
N GLY A 23 4.52 34.01 16.36
CA GLY A 23 3.59 35.15 16.34
C GLY A 23 2.20 34.78 15.82
N ASN A 24 1.52 33.82 16.48
CA ASN A 24 0.21 33.30 16.06
C ASN A 24 0.14 32.72 14.62
N ALA A 25 1.28 32.56 13.94
CA ALA A 25 1.29 31.99 12.60
C ALA A 25 0.78 30.54 12.63
N LYS A 26 -0.24 30.28 11.81
CA LYS A 26 -0.79 28.94 11.64
C LYS A 26 0.12 28.16 10.69
N LYS A 27 0.62 27.01 11.13
CA LYS A 27 1.33 26.06 10.27
C LYS A 27 0.35 25.58 9.19
N LYS A 28 0.64 25.91 7.93
CA LYS A 28 -0.06 25.30 6.79
C LYS A 28 0.44 23.87 6.64
N VAL A 29 -0.46 22.90 6.71
CA VAL A 29 -0.17 21.49 6.43
C VAL A 29 -0.71 21.20 5.03
N GLU A 30 0.13 20.64 4.18
CA GLU A 30 -0.28 20.23 2.84
C GLU A 30 -0.86 18.83 2.87
N LEU A 31 -1.95 18.63 2.12
CA LEU A 31 -2.53 17.32 1.94
C LEU A 31 -1.80 16.60 0.81
N PRO A 32 -1.35 15.36 1.02
CA PRO A 32 -0.73 14.59 -0.04
C PRO A 32 -1.76 14.24 -1.11
N LEU A 33 -1.34 14.25 -2.37
CA LEU A 33 -2.12 13.68 -3.47
C LEU A 33 -2.15 12.16 -3.32
N LYS A 34 -3.29 11.61 -2.88
CA LYS A 34 -3.50 10.16 -2.77
C LYS A 34 -4.42 9.68 -3.89
N LEU A 35 -3.88 8.85 -4.79
CA LEU A 35 -4.63 8.27 -5.90
C LEU A 35 -5.20 6.90 -5.50
N LEU A 36 -6.40 6.61 -5.99
CA LEU A 36 -7.05 5.31 -5.84
C LEU A 36 -7.12 4.63 -7.20
N ALA A 37 -6.41 3.52 -7.36
CA ALA A 37 -6.52 2.63 -8.51
C ALA A 37 -7.58 1.56 -8.21
N VAL A 38 -8.53 1.39 -9.11
CA VAL A 38 -9.64 0.44 -8.96
C VAL A 38 -9.64 -0.51 -10.15
N GLY A 39 -9.73 -1.80 -9.86
CA GLY A 39 -9.79 -2.87 -10.85
C GLY A 39 -9.98 -4.23 -10.18
N ASP A 40 -10.24 -5.25 -10.99
CA ASP A 40 -10.20 -6.63 -10.50
C ASP A 40 -8.77 -7.16 -10.57
N TYR A 41 -8.12 -7.21 -9.40
CA TYR A 41 -6.76 -7.73 -9.25
C TYR A 41 -6.71 -9.19 -8.78
N SER A 42 -7.87 -9.81 -8.54
CA SER A 42 -7.98 -11.14 -7.94
C SER A 42 -8.58 -12.19 -8.89
N ASN A 43 -9.01 -11.78 -10.09
CA ASN A 43 -9.74 -12.58 -11.05
C ASN A 43 -11.05 -13.14 -10.46
N GLY A 44 -11.87 -12.24 -9.92
CA GLY A 44 -13.20 -12.56 -9.38
C GLY A 44 -13.22 -13.30 -8.03
N LYS A 45 -12.09 -13.43 -7.32
CA LYS A 45 -12.06 -14.08 -6.00
C LYS A 45 -12.75 -13.28 -4.91
N GLU A 46 -12.78 -11.95 -5.02
CA GLU A 46 -13.39 -11.08 -4.02
C GLU A 46 -14.92 -11.05 -4.15
N GLN A 47 -15.60 -11.72 -3.21
CA GLN A 47 -17.06 -11.86 -3.16
C GLN A 47 -17.72 -10.91 -2.15
N ARG A 48 -16.94 -10.25 -1.28
CA ARG A 48 -17.50 -9.32 -0.29
C ARG A 48 -18.14 -8.12 -0.98
N PRO A 49 -19.20 -7.52 -0.40
CA PRO A 49 -19.75 -6.27 -0.89
C PRO A 49 -18.69 -5.16 -0.84
N LEU A 50 -18.80 -4.18 -1.75
CA LEU A 50 -17.82 -3.10 -1.88
C LEU A 50 -17.55 -2.35 -0.57
N SER A 51 -18.56 -2.18 0.28
CA SER A 51 -18.46 -1.51 1.58
C SER A 51 -17.54 -2.22 2.58
N GLU A 52 -17.34 -3.53 2.43
CA GLU A 52 -16.52 -4.36 3.31
C GLU A 52 -15.10 -4.59 2.75
N ARG A 53 -14.78 -4.03 1.59
CA ARG A 53 -13.48 -4.18 0.95
C ARG A 53 -12.51 -3.12 1.46
N ASP A 54 -11.34 -3.58 1.92
CA ASP A 54 -10.28 -2.70 2.39
C ASP A 54 -9.51 -2.06 1.23
N LYS A 55 -9.03 -0.84 1.47
CA LYS A 55 -8.09 -0.16 0.56
C LYS A 55 -6.67 -0.49 1.00
N ILE A 56 -5.87 -1.03 0.09
CA ILE A 56 -4.49 -1.41 0.36
C ILE A 56 -3.55 -0.33 -0.18
N ASP A 57 -2.61 0.10 0.65
CA ASP A 57 -1.59 1.08 0.27
C ASP A 57 -0.42 0.40 -0.45
N ILE A 58 -0.03 0.94 -1.60
CA ILE A 58 1.03 0.38 -2.43
C ILE A 58 2.11 1.43 -2.66
N ASN A 59 3.36 1.04 -2.43
CA ASN A 59 4.56 1.83 -2.67
C ASN A 59 5.70 0.92 -3.18
N LYS A 60 6.86 1.53 -3.48
CA LYS A 60 8.02 0.83 -4.06
C LYS A 60 8.58 -0.29 -3.18
N ASN A 61 8.30 -0.26 -1.88
CA ASN A 61 8.90 -1.16 -0.90
C ASN A 61 7.98 -2.33 -0.53
N ASN A 62 6.68 -2.26 -0.85
CA ASN A 62 5.70 -3.29 -0.47
C ASN A 62 4.97 -3.94 -1.64
N PHE A 63 5.26 -3.55 -2.88
CA PHE A 63 4.57 -4.07 -4.08
C PHE A 63 4.55 -5.60 -4.14
N ASN A 64 5.70 -6.26 -3.97
CA ASN A 64 5.78 -7.72 -4.09
C ASN A 64 4.99 -8.43 -2.98
N SER A 65 5.04 -7.91 -1.75
CA SER A 65 4.28 -8.44 -0.62
C SER A 65 2.77 -8.36 -0.85
N VAL A 66 2.29 -7.21 -1.35
CA VAL A 66 0.86 -7.02 -1.68
C VAL A 66 0.44 -7.98 -2.80
N MET A 67 1.25 -8.14 -3.85
CA MET A 67 0.94 -9.05 -4.94
C MET A 67 0.89 -10.51 -4.46
N ALA A 68 1.81 -10.92 -3.60
CA ALA A 68 1.81 -12.25 -3.00
C ALA A 68 0.56 -12.50 -2.13
N GLU A 69 0.10 -11.51 -1.38
CA GLU A 69 -1.12 -11.60 -0.56
C GLU A 69 -2.39 -11.78 -1.43
N PHE A 70 -2.50 -11.04 -2.54
CA PHE A 70 -3.61 -11.21 -3.49
C PHE A 70 -3.62 -12.58 -4.18
N SER A 71 -2.44 -13.19 -4.35
CA SER A 71 -2.26 -14.51 -4.99
C SER A 71 -3.13 -14.70 -6.25
N PRO A 72 -3.01 -13.84 -7.28
CA PRO A 72 -3.82 -13.97 -8.48
C PRO A 72 -3.53 -15.30 -9.17
N ALA A 73 -4.60 -15.98 -9.56
CA ALA A 73 -4.52 -17.28 -10.22
C ALA A 73 -5.46 -17.31 -11.42
N VAL A 74 -4.98 -17.94 -12.49
CA VAL A 74 -5.67 -17.99 -13.78
C VAL A 74 -5.58 -19.41 -14.30
N ASN A 75 -6.75 -19.97 -14.65
CA ASN A 75 -6.86 -21.26 -15.32
C ASN A 75 -7.24 -20.98 -16.78
N LEU A 76 -6.39 -21.36 -17.72
CA LEU A 76 -6.60 -21.14 -19.15
C LEU A 76 -6.61 -22.48 -19.86
N THR A 77 -7.52 -22.61 -20.82
CA THR A 77 -7.47 -23.66 -21.82
C THR A 77 -6.77 -23.08 -23.05
N VAL A 78 -5.68 -23.70 -23.46
CA VAL A 78 -4.86 -23.28 -24.60
C VAL A 78 -4.66 -24.45 -25.55
N GLU A 79 -4.40 -24.16 -26.81
CA GLU A 79 -4.07 -25.20 -27.79
C GLU A 79 -2.73 -25.88 -27.46
N ASP A 80 -2.72 -27.21 -27.48
CA ASP A 80 -1.52 -28.03 -27.35
C ASP A 80 -0.79 -28.13 -28.69
N THR A 81 0.24 -27.30 -28.83
CA THR A 81 1.13 -27.29 -30.00
C THR A 81 2.32 -28.25 -29.85
N LEU A 82 2.48 -28.94 -28.71
CA LEU A 82 3.60 -29.85 -28.45
C LEU A 82 3.35 -31.25 -29.02
N SER A 83 2.10 -31.74 -28.91
CA SER A 83 1.73 -33.07 -29.41
C SER A 83 1.38 -33.10 -30.89
N GLY A 84 1.22 -31.94 -31.55
CA GLY A 84 0.83 -31.82 -32.95
C GLY A 84 -0.58 -32.33 -33.27
N SER A 85 -1.36 -32.64 -32.25
CA SER A 85 -2.69 -33.26 -32.37
C SER A 85 -3.86 -32.27 -32.32
N GLY A 86 -3.58 -30.97 -32.13
CA GLY A 86 -4.59 -29.90 -32.08
C GLY A 86 -5.54 -30.01 -30.89
N ASN A 87 -5.18 -30.80 -29.88
CA ASN A 87 -5.95 -30.96 -28.66
C ASN A 87 -5.81 -29.74 -27.75
N GLU A 88 -6.73 -29.56 -26.82
CA GLU A 88 -6.65 -28.50 -25.82
C GLU A 88 -5.92 -28.97 -24.56
N GLN A 89 -5.09 -28.10 -23.98
CA GLN A 89 -4.41 -28.30 -22.71
C GLN A 89 -4.83 -27.24 -21.69
N ILE A 90 -5.12 -27.68 -20.47
CA ILE A 90 -5.42 -26.79 -19.34
C ILE A 90 -4.12 -26.40 -18.65
N SER A 91 -3.86 -25.09 -18.56
CA SER A 91 -2.73 -24.49 -17.86
C SER A 91 -3.22 -23.70 -16.65
N ARG A 92 -2.68 -24.04 -15.47
CA ARG A 92 -2.94 -23.31 -14.23
C ARG A 92 -1.75 -22.43 -13.89
N LEU A 93 -1.94 -21.12 -13.92
CA LEU A 93 -0.91 -20.14 -13.58
C LEU A 93 -1.21 -19.53 -12.21
N ASN A 94 -0.20 -19.56 -11.35
CA ASN A 94 -0.19 -18.84 -10.07
C ASN A 94 0.86 -17.75 -10.16
N LEU A 95 0.44 -16.49 -10.04
CA LEU A 95 1.32 -15.35 -10.11
C LEU A 95 1.93 -15.09 -8.72
N LYS A 96 3.25 -14.97 -8.68
CA LYS A 96 4.03 -14.54 -7.51
C LYS A 96 4.94 -13.38 -7.91
N ALA A 97 5.18 -12.45 -6.99
CA ALA A 97 6.10 -11.31 -7.16
C ALA A 97 7.35 -11.48 -6.31
#